data_AF-G1XT11-F1
#
_entry.id   AF-G1XT11-F1
#
_cell.length_a   1.000
_cell.length_b   1.000
_cell.length_c   1.000
_cell.angle_alpha   90.00
_cell.angle_beta   90.00
_cell.angle_gamma   90.00
#
_symmetry.space_group_name_H-M   'P 1'
#
loop_
_entity.id
_entity.type
_entity.pdbx_description
1 polymer ?
#
loop_
_entity_poly.entity_id
_entity_poly.type
_entity_poly.pdbx_seq_one_letter_code
_entity_poly.pdbx_strand_id
1 'polypeptide(L)'
;MEHLPLPRGKKHLKIPNLALETYTRKKDVPWADYPQSKGWTSEQLRGDENFGGRSPAEVQSFFQVWLYFGTVIEVLAIVGVHTKYSDFLDPTGKFVSTRKLPGFVLKWKEKVGYESPESAISPKKLSDFTAKICRILKTVNSIIMIYNESKNGTSQKPSVIPVTELTWISMNSLYHALTLAMCEFHHIPGHSGHLWASSNLLKSHILMKGWCPSDVEAMMENLSIDGHYYIASLDTRIGEENISHDICTPKVCKARTVNPNTYRQVHSPPCTGDCNGSIATDVQSVMEIVERGQVPVHRWDPVARVLKVKGADMLRRGKAEPSYIVLSHV
;
A
#
# COMPACT_ATOMS: atom_id res chain seq x y z
N MET A 1 11.32 4.56 -8.03
CA MET A 1 10.56 4.36 -6.76
C MET A 1 10.73 5.50 -5.76
N GLU A 2 11.47 6.54 -6.11
CA GLU A 2 11.81 7.70 -5.29
C GLU A 2 10.64 8.65 -4.98
N HIS A 3 9.47 8.42 -5.57
CA HIS A 3 8.24 9.13 -5.23
C HIS A 3 7.57 8.58 -3.97
N LEU A 4 7.93 7.38 -3.53
CA LEU A 4 7.39 6.77 -2.33
C LEU A 4 8.09 7.27 -1.06
N PRO A 5 7.39 7.30 0.08
CA PRO A 5 8.04 7.58 1.36
C PRO A 5 9.03 6.48 1.72
N LEU A 6 10.07 6.86 2.46
CA LEU A 6 11.10 5.94 2.93
C LEU A 6 11.60 6.36 4.31
N PRO A 7 11.89 5.42 5.23
CA PRO A 7 12.50 5.73 6.51
C PRO A 7 13.84 6.46 6.34
N ARG A 8 14.18 7.32 7.31
CA ARG A 8 15.42 8.09 7.29
C ARG A 8 16.64 7.16 7.17
N GLY A 9 17.58 7.52 6.30
CA GLY A 9 18.82 6.78 6.10
C GLY A 9 18.71 5.55 5.19
N LYS A 10 17.49 5.16 4.77
CA LYS A 10 17.29 4.08 3.80
C LYS A 10 17.46 4.59 2.36
N LYS A 11 17.68 3.65 1.44
CA LYS A 11 17.82 3.92 0.00
C LYS A 11 16.73 3.19 -0.77
N HIS A 12 16.21 3.81 -1.82
CA HIS A 12 15.25 3.17 -2.71
C HIS A 12 15.88 2.01 -3.47
N LEU A 13 15.06 0.99 -3.73
CA LEU A 13 15.39 -0.09 -4.66
C LEU A 13 15.73 0.48 -6.04
N LYS A 14 16.81 -0.03 -6.65
CA LYS A 14 17.20 0.28 -8.02
C LYS A 14 16.47 -0.66 -8.97
N ILE A 15 15.63 -0.11 -9.82
CA ILE A 15 14.83 -0.87 -10.77
C ILE A 15 15.51 -0.78 -12.15
N PRO A 16 15.92 -1.90 -12.76
CA PRO A 16 16.63 -1.86 -14.04
C PRO A 16 15.73 -1.31 -15.16
N ASN A 17 16.33 -0.55 -16.06
CA ASN A 17 15.73 -0.24 -17.34
C ASN A 17 15.96 -1.44 -18.29
N LEU A 18 14.89 -2.16 -18.57
CA LEU A 18 14.85 -3.37 -19.40
C LEU A 18 14.41 -3.06 -20.83
N ALA A 19 14.09 -1.80 -21.13
CA ALA A 19 13.60 -1.38 -22.43
C ALA A 19 14.69 -1.47 -23.51
N LEU A 20 14.38 -2.19 -24.58
CA LEU A 20 15.16 -2.23 -25.82
C LEU A 20 14.78 -1.10 -26.79
N GLU A 21 13.65 -0.44 -26.53
CA GLU A 21 13.15 0.67 -27.34
C GLU A 21 12.56 1.78 -26.48
N THR A 22 12.53 2.99 -27.04
CA THR A 22 11.93 4.15 -26.38
C THR A 22 10.43 4.20 -26.60
N TYR A 23 9.65 4.32 -25.52
CA TYR A 23 8.22 4.62 -25.65
C TYR A 23 8.05 6.01 -26.28
N THR A 24 7.35 6.06 -27.41
CA THR A 24 6.99 7.31 -28.08
C THR A 24 5.48 7.35 -28.27
N ARG A 25 4.84 8.33 -27.64
CA ARG A 25 3.41 8.60 -27.79
C ARG A 25 3.08 8.90 -29.25
N LYS A 26 2.18 8.13 -29.85
CA LYS A 26 1.62 8.40 -31.19
C LYS A 26 0.23 9.00 -31.02
N LYS A 27 -0.04 10.14 -31.68
CA LYS A 27 -1.33 10.85 -31.53
C LYS A 27 -2.53 10.00 -31.95
N ASP A 28 -2.33 9.15 -32.97
CA ASP A 28 -3.42 8.41 -33.63
C ASP A 28 -3.49 6.94 -33.18
N VAL A 29 -2.69 6.52 -32.21
CA VAL A 29 -2.71 5.15 -31.67
C VAL A 29 -3.12 5.21 -30.20
N PRO A 30 -4.32 4.71 -29.83
CA PRO A 30 -4.72 4.59 -28.44
C PRO A 30 -3.71 3.76 -27.64
N TRP A 31 -3.48 4.13 -26.37
CA TRP A 31 -2.56 3.40 -25.48
C TRP A 31 -2.85 1.90 -25.39
N ALA A 32 -4.13 1.51 -25.40
CA ALA A 32 -4.56 0.12 -25.33
C ALA A 32 -4.22 -0.68 -26.60
N ASP A 33 -4.02 0.00 -27.72
CA ASP A 33 -3.72 -0.62 -29.02
C ASP A 33 -2.21 -0.68 -29.28
N TYR A 34 -1.39 -0.17 -28.34
CA TYR A 34 0.07 -0.26 -28.40
C TYR A 34 0.57 -1.69 -28.65
N PRO A 35 0.05 -2.75 -27.99
CA PRO A 35 0.46 -4.13 -28.28
C PRO A 35 0.26 -4.54 -29.73
N GLN A 36 -0.91 -4.25 -30.30
CA GLN A 36 -1.23 -4.59 -31.68
C GLN A 36 -0.29 -3.85 -32.65
N SER A 37 0.03 -2.59 -32.36
CA SER A 37 1.01 -1.81 -33.14
C SER A 37 2.44 -2.38 -33.08
N LYS A 38 2.71 -3.27 -32.13
CA LYS A 38 3.98 -3.99 -31.94
C LYS A 38 3.87 -5.48 -32.32
N GLY A 39 2.78 -5.88 -32.97
CA GLY A 39 2.56 -7.26 -33.42
C GLY A 39 2.27 -8.25 -32.29
N TRP A 40 1.74 -7.79 -31.16
CA TRP A 40 1.28 -8.67 -30.08
C TRP A 40 -0.20 -8.98 -30.25
N THR A 41 -0.55 -10.27 -30.13
CA THR A 41 -1.94 -10.72 -30.03
C THR A 41 -2.40 -10.81 -28.58
N SER A 42 -3.71 -10.85 -28.35
CA SER A 42 -4.30 -11.01 -27.02
C SER A 42 -3.86 -12.33 -26.34
N GLU A 43 -3.65 -13.38 -27.12
CA GLU A 43 -3.19 -14.70 -26.69
C GLU A 43 -1.73 -14.62 -26.23
N GLN A 44 -0.88 -13.98 -27.01
CA GLN A 44 0.53 -13.77 -26.66
C GLN A 44 0.68 -12.91 -25.41
N LEU A 45 -0.19 -11.90 -25.21
CA LEU A 45 -0.22 -11.12 -23.97
C LEU A 45 -0.57 -11.98 -22.76
N ARG A 46 -1.32 -13.07 -22.90
CA ARG A 46 -1.60 -14.01 -21.80
C ARG A 46 -0.49 -15.04 -21.58
N GLY A 47 0.58 -14.98 -22.36
CA GLY A 47 1.72 -15.90 -22.28
C GLY A 47 1.57 -17.15 -23.15
N ASP A 48 0.55 -17.23 -24.02
CA ASP A 48 0.42 -18.35 -24.95
C ASP A 48 1.64 -18.41 -25.90
N GLU A 49 2.02 -19.64 -26.27
CA GLU A 49 3.20 -19.92 -27.10
C GLU A 49 4.50 -19.28 -26.58
N ASN A 50 4.68 -19.20 -25.25
CA ASN A 50 5.79 -18.48 -24.63
C ASN A 50 5.90 -17.03 -25.15
N PHE A 51 4.78 -16.30 -25.12
CA PHE A 51 4.66 -14.94 -25.66
C PHE A 51 4.94 -14.86 -27.18
N GLY A 52 4.53 -15.89 -27.92
CA GLY A 52 4.75 -15.99 -29.37
C GLY A 52 6.22 -16.25 -29.74
N GLY A 53 6.93 -17.06 -28.94
CA GLY A 53 8.32 -17.43 -29.19
C GLY A 53 9.36 -16.33 -28.92
N ARG A 54 8.97 -15.23 -28.27
CA ARG A 54 9.86 -14.10 -27.97
C ARG A 54 10.83 -14.44 -26.84
N SER A 55 12.02 -13.86 -26.90
CA SER A 55 13.02 -14.03 -25.84
C SER A 55 12.57 -13.35 -24.53
N PRO A 56 13.06 -13.79 -23.36
CA PRO A 56 12.74 -13.15 -22.09
C PRO A 56 13.07 -11.66 -22.05
N ALA A 57 14.13 -11.22 -22.74
CA ALA A 57 14.51 -9.81 -22.80
C ALA A 57 13.50 -8.98 -23.61
N GLU A 58 13.01 -9.51 -24.73
CA GLU A 58 11.98 -8.84 -25.55
C GLU A 58 10.66 -8.72 -24.82
N VAL A 59 10.25 -9.78 -24.11
CA VAL A 59 9.03 -9.78 -23.27
C VAL A 59 9.17 -8.73 -22.18
N GLN A 60 10.26 -8.78 -21.40
CA GLN A 60 10.48 -7.84 -20.30
C GLN A 60 10.53 -6.38 -20.77
N SER A 61 11.23 -6.13 -21.88
CA SER A 61 11.28 -4.83 -22.54
C SER A 61 9.89 -4.35 -22.93
N PHE A 62 9.14 -5.16 -23.67
CA PHE A 62 7.82 -4.79 -24.15
C PHE A 62 6.88 -4.40 -23.02
N PHE A 63 6.77 -5.25 -21.99
CA PHE A 63 5.89 -5.01 -20.86
C PHE A 63 6.33 -3.79 -20.04
N GLN A 64 7.64 -3.55 -19.88
CA GLN A 64 8.12 -2.33 -19.21
C GLN A 64 7.85 -1.07 -20.05
N VAL A 65 8.14 -1.10 -21.35
CA VAL A 65 7.88 0.03 -22.28
C VAL A 65 6.40 0.40 -22.30
N TRP A 66 5.52 -0.59 -22.40
CA TRP A 66 4.08 -0.36 -22.48
C TRP A 66 3.46 0.01 -21.13
N LEU A 67 3.63 -0.85 -20.12
CA LEU A 67 2.91 -0.72 -18.87
C LEU A 67 3.57 0.27 -17.91
N TYR A 68 4.90 0.39 -17.88
CA TYR A 68 5.55 1.40 -17.04
C TYR A 68 5.58 2.77 -17.75
N PHE A 69 6.35 2.87 -18.83
CA PHE A 69 6.59 4.16 -19.49
C PHE A 69 5.35 4.67 -20.23
N GLY A 70 4.68 3.80 -20.99
CA GLY A 70 3.47 4.16 -21.71
C GLY A 70 2.39 4.68 -20.77
N THR A 71 2.11 3.97 -19.68
CA THR A 71 1.08 4.39 -18.72
C THR A 71 1.35 5.77 -18.12
N VAL A 72 2.55 6.01 -17.58
CA VAL A 72 2.83 7.31 -16.94
C VAL A 72 2.82 8.46 -17.95
N ILE A 73 3.38 8.23 -19.15
CA ILE A 73 3.43 9.26 -20.20
C ILE A 73 2.02 9.58 -20.71
N GLU A 74 1.17 8.57 -20.94
CA GLU A 74 -0.19 8.79 -21.45
C GLU A 74 -1.11 9.41 -20.40
N VAL A 75 -1.05 8.95 -19.13
CA VAL A 75 -1.85 9.53 -18.05
C VAL A 75 -1.54 11.00 -17.85
N LEU A 76 -0.25 11.38 -17.81
CA LEU A 76 0.15 12.77 -17.71
C LEU A 76 -0.24 13.58 -18.97
N ALA A 77 -0.14 12.98 -20.16
CA ALA A 77 -0.54 13.65 -21.40
C ALA A 77 -2.04 13.94 -21.47
N ILE A 78 -2.91 13.09 -20.90
CA ILE A 78 -4.36 13.31 -20.83
C ILE A 78 -4.68 14.65 -20.15
N VAL A 79 -3.95 14.99 -19.09
CA VAL A 79 -4.13 16.24 -18.32
C VAL A 79 -3.26 17.39 -18.85
N GLY A 80 -2.60 17.19 -19.99
CA GLY A 80 -1.77 18.20 -20.65
C GLY A 80 -0.37 18.36 -20.07
N VAL A 81 0.08 17.44 -19.22
CA VAL A 81 1.46 17.39 -18.71
C VAL A 81 2.28 16.51 -19.64
N HIS A 82 3.13 17.13 -20.44
CA HIS A 82 3.92 16.43 -21.45
C HIS A 82 5.27 15.99 -20.86
N THR A 83 5.54 14.70 -20.92
CA THR A 83 6.78 14.07 -20.46
C THR A 83 7.36 13.18 -21.53
N LYS A 84 8.66 12.94 -21.48
CA LYS A 84 9.35 11.99 -22.38
C LYS A 84 9.89 10.80 -21.59
N TYR A 85 10.18 9.72 -22.32
CA TYR A 85 10.78 8.51 -21.78
C TYR A 85 11.99 8.77 -20.87
N SER A 86 12.91 9.66 -21.27
CA SER A 86 14.10 10.00 -20.49
C SER A 86 13.83 10.82 -19.21
N ASP A 87 12.60 11.31 -18.99
CA ASP A 87 12.24 11.90 -17.71
C ASP A 87 12.08 10.86 -16.60
N PHE A 88 11.91 9.59 -16.97
CA PHE A 88 11.70 8.48 -16.05
C PHE A 88 12.92 7.56 -15.94
N LEU A 89 14.11 8.09 -16.23
CA LEU A 89 15.38 7.39 -16.12
C LEU A 89 16.34 8.11 -15.18
N ASP A 90 17.27 7.37 -14.60
CA ASP A 90 18.43 7.94 -13.93
C ASP A 90 19.39 8.59 -14.96
N PRO A 91 20.38 9.39 -14.51
CA PRO A 91 21.33 10.05 -15.43
C PRO A 91 22.10 9.08 -16.33
N THR A 92 22.25 7.81 -15.92
CA THR A 92 22.95 6.79 -16.71
C THR A 92 22.05 6.07 -17.73
N GLY A 93 20.73 6.22 -17.61
CA GLY A 93 19.74 5.47 -18.40
C GLY A 93 19.61 3.99 -18.02
N LYS A 94 20.40 3.50 -17.06
CA LYS A 94 20.44 2.08 -16.66
C LYS A 94 19.30 1.70 -15.71
N PHE A 95 18.74 2.68 -15.00
CA PHE A 95 17.68 2.45 -14.03
C PHE A 95 16.49 3.36 -14.30
N VAL A 96 15.29 2.85 -14.05
CA VAL A 96 14.11 3.71 -14.04
C VAL A 96 14.11 4.59 -12.80
N SER A 97 13.72 5.85 -12.98
CA SER A 97 13.67 6.85 -11.93
C SER A 97 12.33 7.55 -11.93
N THR A 98 11.77 7.74 -10.75
CA THR A 98 10.54 8.51 -10.52
C THR A 98 10.83 9.84 -9.82
N ARG A 99 12.10 10.28 -9.77
CA ARG A 99 12.51 11.49 -9.07
C ARG A 99 11.77 12.75 -9.55
N LYS A 100 11.43 12.82 -10.84
CA LYS A 100 10.67 13.94 -11.42
C LYS A 100 9.16 13.81 -11.26
N LEU A 101 8.64 12.64 -10.89
CA LEU A 101 7.20 12.36 -10.82
C LEU A 101 6.46 13.33 -9.88
N PRO A 102 6.94 13.65 -8.66
CA PRO A 102 6.27 14.62 -7.80
C PRO A 102 6.08 15.99 -8.48
N GLY A 103 7.08 16.46 -9.23
CA GLY A 103 6.97 17.71 -9.99
C GLY A 103 5.94 17.64 -11.12
N PHE A 104 5.76 16.48 -11.76
CA PHE A 104 4.71 16.30 -12.77
C PHE A 104 3.31 16.20 -12.15
N VAL A 105 3.19 15.58 -10.97
CA VAL A 105 1.93 15.53 -10.21
C VAL A 105 1.51 16.94 -9.74
N LEU A 106 2.46 17.78 -9.33
CA LEU A 106 2.17 19.19 -9.04
C LEU A 106 1.66 19.95 -10.28
N LYS A 107 2.28 19.73 -11.45
CA LYS A 107 1.77 20.32 -12.70
C LYS A 107 0.39 19.80 -13.08
N TRP A 108 0.07 18.53 -12.80
CA TRP A 108 -1.28 18.01 -12.96
C TRP A 108 -2.25 18.80 -12.08
N LYS A 109 -1.95 18.93 -10.78
CA LYS A 109 -2.76 19.69 -9.82
C LYS A 109 -3.06 21.12 -10.31
N GLU A 110 -2.04 21.81 -10.84
CA GLU A 110 -2.18 23.13 -11.46
C GLU A 110 -3.08 23.08 -12.70
N LYS A 111 -2.90 22.10 -13.59
CA LYS A 111 -3.65 21.97 -14.85
C LYS A 111 -5.14 21.72 -14.67
N VAL A 112 -5.54 21.09 -13.58
CA VAL A 112 -6.97 20.91 -13.26
C VAL A 112 -7.54 22.11 -12.48
N GLY A 113 -6.70 23.06 -12.08
CA GLY A 113 -7.08 24.24 -11.29
C GLY A 113 -7.58 23.88 -9.89
N TYR A 114 -6.97 22.86 -9.27
CA TYR A 114 -7.43 22.31 -7.99
C TYR A 114 -7.45 23.33 -6.85
N GLU A 115 -6.49 24.27 -6.82
CA GLU A 115 -6.36 25.27 -5.75
C GLU A 115 -7.11 26.58 -6.03
N SER A 116 -7.60 26.81 -7.25
CA SER A 116 -8.26 28.06 -7.63
C SER A 116 -9.50 27.80 -8.50
N PRO A 117 -10.72 28.08 -7.98
CA PRO A 117 -11.96 27.92 -8.71
C PRO A 117 -12.01 28.68 -10.04
N GLU A 118 -11.31 29.81 -10.15
CA GLU A 118 -11.26 30.64 -11.35
C GLU A 118 -10.42 30.00 -12.47
N SER A 119 -9.43 29.19 -12.08
CA SER A 119 -8.56 28.43 -13.00
C SER A 119 -9.04 26.99 -13.23
N ALA A 120 -10.08 26.56 -12.51
CA ALA A 120 -10.60 25.21 -12.55
C ALA A 120 -11.07 24.86 -13.96
N ILE A 121 -10.67 23.68 -14.43
CA ILE A 121 -11.18 23.18 -15.70
C ILE A 121 -12.67 22.87 -15.59
N SER A 122 -13.39 22.94 -16.71
CA SER A 122 -14.82 22.66 -16.70
C SER A 122 -15.11 21.25 -16.19
N PRO A 123 -16.23 21.03 -15.45
CA PRO A 123 -16.59 19.70 -14.94
C PRO A 123 -16.66 18.62 -16.02
N LYS A 124 -17.14 18.99 -17.23
CA LYS A 124 -17.16 18.10 -18.39
C LYS A 124 -15.75 17.63 -18.78
N LYS A 125 -14.79 18.56 -18.87
CA LYS A 125 -13.40 18.24 -19.23
C LYS A 125 -12.71 17.42 -18.14
N LEU A 126 -12.97 17.71 -16.87
CA LEU A 126 -12.49 16.92 -15.74
C LEU A 126 -13.03 15.49 -15.80
N SER A 127 -14.32 15.32 -16.06
CA SER A 127 -14.96 14.02 -16.25
C SER A 127 -14.35 13.24 -17.43
N ASP A 128 -14.11 13.91 -18.57
CA ASP A 128 -13.46 13.31 -19.73
C ASP A 128 -12.02 12.85 -19.42
N PHE A 129 -11.27 13.63 -18.63
CA PHE A 129 -9.94 13.23 -18.16
C PHE A 129 -10.03 12.00 -17.24
N THR A 130 -10.93 12.04 -16.24
CA THR A 130 -11.17 10.90 -15.34
C THR A 130 -11.49 9.63 -16.11
N ALA A 131 -12.42 9.68 -17.06
CA ALA A 131 -12.84 8.50 -17.82
C ALA A 131 -11.67 7.87 -18.60
N LYS A 132 -10.82 8.71 -19.22
CA LYS A 132 -9.65 8.24 -19.98
C LYS A 132 -8.58 7.62 -19.08
N ILE A 133 -8.26 8.25 -17.95
CA ILE A 133 -7.29 7.74 -16.98
C ILE A 133 -7.78 6.44 -16.35
N CYS A 134 -9.04 6.42 -15.90
CA CYS A 134 -9.69 5.22 -15.37
C CYS A 134 -9.65 4.06 -16.37
N ARG A 135 -9.85 4.32 -17.68
CA ARG A 135 -9.77 3.27 -18.71
C ARG A 135 -8.37 2.65 -18.77
N ILE A 136 -7.32 3.48 -18.82
CA ILE A 136 -5.93 3.00 -18.83
C ILE A 136 -5.66 2.17 -17.57
N LEU A 137 -5.94 2.73 -16.39
CA LEU A 137 -5.65 2.07 -15.12
C LEU A 137 -6.46 0.78 -14.93
N LYS A 138 -7.73 0.73 -15.37
CA LYS A 138 -8.53 -0.51 -15.37
C LYS A 138 -7.93 -1.57 -16.29
N THR A 139 -7.50 -1.20 -17.49
CA THR A 139 -6.84 -2.14 -18.41
C THR A 139 -5.54 -2.68 -17.82
N VAL A 140 -4.71 -1.82 -17.22
CA VAL A 140 -3.50 -2.25 -16.50
C VAL A 140 -3.86 -3.23 -15.38
N ASN A 141 -4.87 -2.91 -14.56
CA ASN A 141 -5.31 -3.79 -13.47
C ASN A 141 -5.78 -5.16 -13.99
N SER A 142 -6.55 -5.21 -15.08
CA SER A 142 -6.97 -6.47 -15.69
C SER A 142 -5.78 -7.33 -16.14
N ILE A 143 -4.73 -6.72 -16.70
CA ILE A 143 -3.51 -7.43 -17.09
C ILE A 143 -2.81 -8.01 -15.85
N ILE A 144 -2.70 -7.23 -14.78
CA ILE A 144 -2.07 -7.69 -13.53
C ILE A 144 -2.87 -8.82 -12.90
N MET A 145 -4.20 -8.74 -12.89
CA MET A 145 -5.07 -9.79 -12.37
C MET A 145 -4.85 -11.13 -13.08
N ILE A 146 -4.72 -11.14 -14.41
CA ILE A 146 -4.42 -12.35 -15.20
C ILE A 146 -3.16 -13.05 -14.67
N TYR A 147 -2.11 -12.30 -14.37
CA TYR A 147 -0.86 -12.87 -13.86
C TYR A 147 -0.93 -13.26 -12.38
N ASN A 148 -1.69 -12.53 -11.56
CA ASN A 148 -1.86 -12.85 -10.15
C ASN A 148 -2.71 -14.12 -9.94
N GLU A 149 -3.77 -14.31 -10.72
CA GLU A 149 -4.60 -15.53 -10.68
C GLU A 149 -3.76 -16.77 -10.99
N SER A 150 -2.89 -16.69 -12.00
CA SER A 150 -2.04 -17.82 -12.31
C SER A 150 -0.94 -18.09 -11.27
N LYS A 151 -0.44 -17.06 -10.58
CA LYS A 151 0.47 -17.25 -9.43
C LYS A 151 -0.17 -18.03 -8.27
N ASN A 152 -1.48 -17.88 -8.07
CA ASN A 152 -2.21 -18.53 -6.98
C ASN A 152 -2.63 -19.97 -7.30
N GLY A 153 -2.24 -20.53 -8.45
CA GLY A 153 -2.53 -21.92 -8.81
C GLY A 153 -4.01 -22.21 -9.08
N THR A 154 -4.84 -21.18 -9.24
CA THR A 154 -6.27 -21.34 -9.63
C THR A 154 -6.44 -21.60 -11.13
N SER A 155 -5.35 -21.46 -11.90
CA SER A 155 -5.25 -21.77 -13.33
C SER A 155 -4.44 -23.07 -13.53
N GLN A 156 -4.92 -23.95 -14.42
CA GLN A 156 -4.21 -25.17 -14.83
C GLN A 156 -2.96 -24.91 -15.69
N LYS A 157 -2.72 -23.67 -16.16
CA LYS A 157 -1.52 -23.30 -16.93
C LYS A 157 -0.49 -22.62 -16.03
N PRO A 158 0.81 -22.99 -16.10
CA PRO A 158 1.87 -22.19 -15.49
C PRO A 158 1.96 -20.85 -16.24
N SER A 159 1.56 -19.74 -15.60
CA SER A 159 1.79 -18.42 -16.19
C SER A 159 3.24 -18.05 -16.00
N VAL A 160 3.90 -17.89 -17.13
CA VAL A 160 5.19 -17.22 -17.19
C VAL A 160 4.93 -15.76 -16.83
N ILE A 161 5.60 -15.27 -15.78
CA ILE A 161 5.52 -13.87 -15.37
C ILE A 161 6.33 -13.05 -16.39
N PRO A 162 5.76 -11.99 -17.02
CA PRO A 162 6.42 -11.30 -18.12
C PRO A 162 7.57 -10.39 -17.69
N VAL A 163 7.61 -9.99 -16.42
CA VAL A 163 8.63 -9.14 -15.83
C VAL A 163 9.03 -9.63 -14.43
N THR A 164 10.20 -9.22 -13.95
CA THR A 164 10.64 -9.54 -12.59
C THR A 164 9.68 -8.98 -11.54
N GLU A 165 9.59 -9.61 -10.36
CA GLU A 165 8.80 -9.09 -9.22
C GLU A 165 9.18 -7.65 -8.85
N LEU A 166 10.47 -7.32 -8.95
CA LEU A 166 10.99 -5.98 -8.69
C LEU A 166 10.41 -4.95 -9.67
N THR A 167 10.37 -5.29 -10.96
CA THR A 167 9.73 -4.47 -11.98
C THR A 167 8.23 -4.35 -11.73
N TRP A 168 7.55 -5.43 -11.33
CA TRP A 168 6.13 -5.40 -11.00
C TRP A 168 5.79 -4.49 -9.82
N ILE A 169 6.54 -4.56 -8.73
CA ILE A 169 6.40 -3.63 -7.59
C ILE A 169 6.54 -2.18 -8.06
N SER A 170 7.49 -1.92 -8.97
CA SER A 170 7.73 -0.57 -9.46
C SER A 170 6.55 -0.02 -10.28
N MET A 171 5.90 -0.88 -11.05
CA MET A 171 4.70 -0.58 -11.81
C MET A 171 3.50 -0.35 -10.88
N ASN A 172 3.23 -1.26 -9.93
CA ASN A 172 2.14 -1.12 -8.96
C ASN A 172 2.23 0.18 -8.16
N SER A 173 3.45 0.53 -7.74
CA SER A 173 3.69 1.76 -6.98
C SER A 173 3.44 3.02 -7.81
N LEU A 174 3.85 2.99 -9.08
CA LEU A 174 3.55 4.06 -10.02
C LEU A 174 2.03 4.20 -10.24
N TYR A 175 1.30 3.11 -10.46
CA TYR A 175 -0.15 3.15 -10.68
C TYR A 175 -0.89 3.62 -9.43
N HIS A 176 -0.45 3.19 -8.26
CA HIS A 176 -0.96 3.68 -6.99
C HIS A 176 -0.80 5.20 -6.88
N ALA A 177 0.38 5.75 -7.16
CA ALA A 177 0.62 7.20 -7.13
C ALA A 177 -0.25 7.96 -8.15
N LEU A 178 -0.43 7.43 -9.37
CA LEU A 178 -1.29 8.05 -10.39
C LEU A 178 -2.78 7.98 -10.00
N THR A 179 -3.20 6.90 -9.34
CA THR A 179 -4.58 6.75 -8.87
C THR A 179 -4.87 7.69 -7.71
N LEU A 180 -3.94 7.83 -6.75
CA LEU A 180 -4.06 8.79 -5.67
C LEU A 180 -4.17 10.23 -6.20
N ALA A 181 -3.28 10.62 -7.13
CA ALA A 181 -3.33 11.93 -7.76
C ALA A 181 -4.68 12.18 -8.46
N MET A 182 -5.18 11.21 -9.24
CA MET A 182 -6.48 11.32 -9.90
C MET A 182 -7.62 11.45 -8.89
N CYS A 183 -7.68 10.57 -7.88
CA CYS A 183 -8.75 10.57 -6.89
C CYS A 183 -8.81 11.89 -6.13
N GLU A 184 -7.65 12.40 -5.71
CA GLU A 184 -7.56 13.66 -4.98
C GLU A 184 -7.93 14.84 -5.87
N PHE A 185 -7.28 14.98 -7.03
CA PHE A 185 -7.42 16.18 -7.86
C PHE A 185 -8.74 16.23 -8.63
N HIS A 186 -9.40 15.08 -8.84
CA HIS A 186 -10.66 15.01 -9.55
C HIS A 186 -11.85 14.81 -8.58
N HIS A 187 -11.62 14.94 -7.26
CA HIS A 187 -12.63 14.81 -6.21
C HIS A 187 -13.44 13.50 -6.28
N ILE A 188 -12.77 12.38 -6.54
CA ILE A 188 -13.42 11.06 -6.61
C ILE A 188 -13.44 10.49 -5.19
N PRO A 189 -14.63 10.34 -4.57
CA PRO A 189 -14.73 9.84 -3.20
C PRO A 189 -14.44 8.34 -3.15
N GLY A 190 -13.47 7.98 -2.32
CA GLY A 190 -13.22 6.59 -1.90
C GLY A 190 -12.53 5.68 -2.94
N HIS A 191 -11.80 4.71 -2.38
CA HIS A 191 -11.43 3.43 -3.02
C HIS A 191 -10.30 3.46 -4.07
N SER A 192 -9.07 3.74 -3.65
CA SER A 192 -7.89 3.50 -4.50
C SER A 192 -6.72 2.77 -3.83
N GLY A 193 -6.72 2.62 -2.50
CA GLY A 193 -5.59 2.04 -1.77
C GLY A 193 -5.30 0.58 -2.13
N HIS A 194 -6.33 -0.27 -2.15
CA HIS A 194 -6.15 -1.73 -2.22
C HIS A 194 -6.02 -2.29 -3.65
N LEU A 195 -6.34 -1.52 -4.70
CA LEU A 195 -6.29 -2.00 -6.09
C LEU A 195 -4.89 -2.47 -6.52
N TRP A 196 -3.85 -1.89 -5.93
CA TRP A 196 -2.45 -2.12 -6.30
C TRP A 196 -1.64 -2.84 -5.21
N ALA A 197 -2.32 -3.35 -4.18
CA ALA A 197 -1.74 -3.54 -2.85
C ALA A 197 -1.28 -4.97 -2.53
N SER A 198 -0.61 -5.68 -3.43
CA SER A 198 0.08 -6.89 -2.97
C SER A 198 1.35 -7.18 -3.73
N SER A 199 2.42 -7.38 -2.96
CA SER A 199 3.67 -7.94 -3.44
C SER A 199 4.12 -9.05 -2.51
N ASN A 200 4.12 -10.27 -3.02
CA ASN A 200 4.70 -11.42 -2.31
C ASN A 200 6.19 -11.20 -2.02
N LEU A 201 6.91 -10.46 -2.88
CA LEU A 201 8.31 -10.14 -2.63
C LEU A 201 8.47 -9.25 -1.38
N LEU A 202 7.66 -8.18 -1.26
CA LEU A 202 7.70 -7.32 -0.06
C LEU A 202 7.26 -8.08 1.19
N LYS A 203 6.17 -8.86 1.09
CA LYS A 203 5.69 -9.74 2.18
C LYS A 203 6.79 -10.66 2.69
N SER A 204 7.42 -11.42 1.78
CA SER A 204 8.53 -12.32 2.10
C SER A 204 9.71 -11.57 2.70
N HIS A 205 10.05 -10.37 2.19
CA HIS A 205 11.13 -9.56 2.72
C HIS A 205 10.86 -9.09 4.16
N ILE A 206 9.62 -8.70 4.48
CA ILE A 206 9.22 -8.32 5.84
C ILE A 206 9.31 -9.53 6.78
N LEU A 207 8.83 -10.70 6.36
CA LEU A 207 8.90 -11.94 7.15
C LEU A 207 10.36 -12.36 7.42
N MET A 208 11.24 -12.27 6.42
CA MET A 208 12.67 -12.59 6.59
C MET A 208 13.39 -11.66 7.59
N LYS A 209 12.81 -10.50 7.90
CA LYS A 209 13.31 -9.56 8.91
C LYS A 209 12.78 -9.84 10.32
N GLY A 210 12.13 -10.98 10.52
CA GLY A 210 11.64 -11.41 11.84
C GLY A 210 10.36 -10.72 12.30
N TRP A 211 9.63 -10.05 11.41
CA TRP A 211 8.34 -9.46 11.75
C TRP A 211 7.30 -10.56 12.04
N CYS A 212 6.40 -10.28 12.99
CA CYS A 212 5.30 -11.18 13.33
C CYS A 212 4.42 -11.50 12.09
N PRO A 213 4.25 -12.78 11.72
CA PRO A 213 3.37 -13.19 10.61
C PRO A 213 1.96 -12.61 10.68
N SER A 214 1.38 -12.51 11.88
CA SER A 214 0.04 -11.93 12.08
C SER A 214 0.00 -10.43 11.75
N ASP A 215 1.04 -9.69 12.13
CA ASP A 215 1.12 -8.27 11.79
C ASP A 215 1.35 -8.11 10.28
N VAL A 216 2.21 -8.95 9.69
CA VAL A 216 2.49 -8.90 8.25
C VAL A 216 1.21 -9.13 7.47
N GLU A 217 0.40 -10.14 7.81
CA GLU A 217 -0.87 -10.38 7.12
C GLU A 217 -1.80 -9.18 7.24
N ALA A 218 -2.00 -8.66 8.46
CA ALA A 218 -2.84 -7.49 8.68
C ALA A 218 -2.34 -6.26 7.92
N MET A 219 -1.03 -6.02 7.85
CA MET A 219 -0.46 -4.90 7.08
C MET A 219 -0.61 -5.10 5.57
N MET A 220 -0.46 -6.33 5.08
CA MET A 220 -0.65 -6.63 3.65
C MET A 220 -2.10 -6.44 3.21
N GLU A 221 -3.07 -6.70 4.10
CA GLU A 221 -4.49 -6.46 3.85
C GLU A 221 -4.87 -4.97 3.94
N ASN A 222 -4.37 -4.27 4.96
CA ASN A 222 -4.89 -2.93 5.32
C ASN A 222 -4.09 -1.77 4.74
N LEU A 223 -2.84 -1.97 4.32
CA LEU A 223 -2.00 -0.92 3.74
C LEU A 223 -1.92 -1.05 2.23
N SER A 224 -1.69 0.07 1.55
CA SER A 224 -1.33 0.11 0.14
C SER A 224 0.16 -0.18 -0.09
N ILE A 225 0.54 -0.32 -1.36
CA ILE A 225 1.91 -0.68 -1.79
C ILE A 225 2.99 0.27 -1.25
N ASP A 226 2.66 1.54 -1.01
CA ASP A 226 3.54 2.53 -0.39
C ASP A 226 3.84 2.21 1.08
N GLY A 227 2.81 1.82 1.86
CA GLY A 227 2.95 1.32 3.22
C GLY A 227 3.75 0.02 3.27
N HIS A 228 3.49 -0.91 2.35
CA HIS A 228 4.24 -2.17 2.24
C HIS A 228 5.71 -1.89 1.96
N TYR A 229 5.99 -0.97 1.03
CA TYR A 229 7.34 -0.57 0.67
C TYR A 229 8.07 0.11 1.84
N TYR A 230 7.39 0.99 2.57
CA TYR A 230 7.92 1.64 3.75
C TYR A 230 8.30 0.62 4.83
N ILE A 231 7.39 -0.29 5.19
CA ILE A 231 7.63 -1.31 6.22
C ILE A 231 8.73 -2.27 5.77
N ALA A 232 8.72 -2.73 4.52
CA ALA A 232 9.75 -3.59 3.97
C ALA A 232 11.16 -2.96 4.03
N SER A 233 11.26 -1.63 4.08
CA SER A 233 12.55 -0.94 4.17
C SER A 233 13.09 -0.75 5.60
N LEU A 234 12.28 -1.02 6.63
CA LEU A 234 12.72 -1.03 8.03
C LEU A 234 13.63 -2.24 8.29
N ASP A 235 14.64 -2.14 9.16
CA ASP A 235 15.53 -3.27 9.46
C ASP A 235 14.84 -4.31 10.33
N THR A 236 14.23 -3.86 11.41
CA THR A 236 13.48 -4.68 12.38
C THR A 236 12.37 -3.81 12.99
N ARG A 237 11.46 -4.44 13.74
CA ARG A 237 10.47 -3.69 14.51
C ARG A 237 11.16 -3.04 15.71
N ILE A 238 11.05 -1.71 15.81
CA ILE A 238 11.62 -0.92 16.91
C ILE A 238 11.08 -1.47 18.24
N GLY A 239 11.98 -1.81 19.17
CA GLY A 239 11.63 -2.21 20.53
C GLY A 239 11.27 -3.68 20.73
N GLU A 240 11.46 -4.55 19.71
CA GLU A 240 11.16 -5.99 19.82
C GLU A 240 12.41 -6.88 19.68
N GLU A 241 13.59 -6.36 19.99
CA GLU A 241 14.86 -7.10 19.87
C GLU A 241 14.90 -8.39 20.71
N ASN A 242 14.09 -8.46 21.77
CA ASN A 242 14.06 -9.59 22.71
C ASN A 242 12.81 -10.49 22.56
N ILE A 243 12.04 -10.36 21.48
CA ILE A 243 10.80 -11.13 21.27
C ILE A 243 10.90 -11.89 19.95
N SER A 244 10.94 -13.23 20.01
CA SER A 244 10.85 -14.08 18.82
C SER A 244 9.39 -14.28 18.39
N HIS A 245 9.13 -14.16 17.09
CA HIS A 245 7.83 -14.40 16.47
C HIS A 245 7.73 -15.74 15.74
N ASP A 246 8.69 -16.66 15.91
CA ASP A 246 8.78 -17.90 15.12
C ASP A 246 7.58 -18.84 15.30
N ILE A 247 6.89 -18.76 16.43
CA ILE A 247 5.70 -19.56 16.75
C ILE A 247 4.37 -18.90 16.36
N CYS A 248 4.41 -17.65 15.90
CA CYS A 248 3.21 -16.92 15.50
C CYS A 248 2.66 -17.45 14.18
N THR A 249 1.37 -17.27 13.95
CA THR A 249 0.70 -17.63 12.68
C THR A 249 0.21 -16.35 11.99
N PRO A 250 -0.17 -16.41 10.70
CA PRO A 250 -0.76 -15.26 10.01
C PRO A 250 -2.03 -14.68 10.65
N LYS A 251 -2.68 -15.44 11.56
CA LYS A 251 -3.92 -15.02 12.22
C LYS A 251 -3.74 -14.66 13.69
N VAL A 252 -2.66 -15.12 14.33
CA VAL A 252 -2.50 -15.01 15.79
C VAL A 252 -1.04 -14.73 16.14
N CYS A 253 -0.80 -13.62 16.83
CA CYS A 253 0.45 -13.35 17.52
C CYS A 253 0.47 -14.12 18.86
N LYS A 254 1.42 -15.04 19.00
CA LYS A 254 1.67 -15.79 20.26
C LYS A 254 2.84 -15.24 21.06
N ALA A 255 3.67 -14.39 20.47
CA ALA A 255 4.85 -13.86 21.14
C ALA A 255 4.51 -12.71 22.11
N ARG A 256 3.47 -11.92 21.78
CA ARG A 256 2.99 -10.80 22.61
C ARG A 256 1.88 -11.20 23.58
N THR A 257 1.81 -12.48 23.94
CA THR A 257 0.87 -12.96 24.95
C THR A 257 1.59 -13.20 26.26
N VAL A 258 0.96 -12.80 27.36
CA VAL A 258 1.43 -13.16 28.70
C VAL A 258 1.43 -14.68 28.79
N ASN A 259 2.59 -15.28 29.05
CA ASN A 259 2.68 -16.70 29.37
C ASN A 259 2.40 -16.86 30.87
N PRO A 260 1.24 -17.42 31.29
CA PRO A 260 0.89 -17.50 32.70
C PRO A 260 1.87 -18.33 33.53
N ASN A 261 2.60 -19.25 32.90
CA ASN A 261 3.57 -20.10 33.57
C ASN A 261 4.88 -19.38 33.89
N THR A 262 5.22 -18.32 33.17
CA THR A 262 6.48 -17.59 33.32
C THR A 262 6.30 -16.15 33.79
N TYR A 263 5.11 -15.58 33.64
CA TYR A 263 4.82 -14.21 34.04
C TYR A 263 4.77 -14.09 35.56
N ARG A 264 5.58 -13.18 36.10
CA ARG A 264 5.56 -12.80 37.51
C ARG A 264 5.08 -11.36 37.63
N GLN A 265 4.00 -11.16 38.37
CA GLN A 265 3.49 -9.82 38.64
C GLN A 265 4.51 -9.03 39.48
N VAL A 266 4.78 -7.79 39.07
CA VAL A 266 5.61 -6.87 39.86
C VAL A 266 4.70 -6.15 40.85
N HIS A 267 5.03 -6.26 42.13
CA HIS A 267 4.29 -5.62 43.20
C HIS A 267 5.01 -4.34 43.64
N SER A 268 4.29 -3.23 43.81
CA SER A 268 4.85 -2.01 44.38
C SER A 268 5.05 -2.19 45.88
N PRO A 269 6.23 -1.84 46.45
CA PRO A 269 6.40 -1.79 47.90
C PRO A 269 5.31 -0.90 48.56
N PRO A 270 4.78 -1.29 49.74
CA PRO A 270 5.19 -2.40 50.60
C PRO A 270 4.45 -3.74 50.33
N CYS A 271 3.83 -3.91 49.16
CA CYS A 271 3.05 -5.11 48.86
C CYS A 271 3.93 -6.37 48.85
N THR A 272 3.54 -7.38 49.64
CA THR A 272 4.29 -8.65 49.81
C THR A 272 3.90 -9.75 48.82
N GLY A 273 3.07 -9.43 47.82
CA GLY A 273 2.58 -10.39 46.82
C GLY A 273 1.26 -11.06 47.15
N ASP A 274 0.73 -10.91 48.37
CA ASP A 274 -0.58 -11.45 48.78
C ASP A 274 -1.75 -10.52 48.39
N CYS A 275 -1.75 -10.06 47.15
CA CYS A 275 -2.92 -9.35 46.60
C CYS A 275 -3.96 -10.41 46.30
N ASN A 276 -5.22 -10.23 46.72
CA ASN A 276 -6.35 -11.16 46.51
C ASN A 276 -6.72 -11.43 45.02
N GLY A 277 -5.75 -11.80 44.19
CA GLY A 277 -5.89 -12.08 42.77
C GLY A 277 -5.99 -10.83 41.88
N SER A 278 -6.28 -11.11 40.61
CA SER A 278 -6.54 -10.10 39.59
C SER A 278 -7.87 -9.41 39.83
N ILE A 279 -7.88 -8.08 39.71
CA ILE A 279 -9.12 -7.30 39.70
C ILE A 279 -9.62 -7.26 38.26
N ALA A 280 -10.71 -7.99 38.00
CA ALA A 280 -11.37 -7.99 36.70
C ALA A 280 -12.35 -6.82 36.59
N THR A 281 -12.57 -6.35 35.36
CA THR A 281 -13.66 -5.43 35.04
C THR A 281 -14.93 -6.23 34.72
N ASP A 282 -16.08 -5.59 34.86
CA ASP A 282 -17.34 -6.17 34.38
C ASP A 282 -17.39 -6.10 32.85
N VAL A 283 -17.08 -7.23 32.22
CA VAL A 283 -17.01 -7.37 30.75
C VAL A 283 -18.35 -7.04 30.09
N GLN A 284 -19.47 -7.39 30.72
CA GLN A 284 -20.80 -7.14 30.16
C GLN A 284 -21.07 -5.62 30.10
N SER A 285 -20.81 -4.92 31.20
CA SER A 285 -20.91 -3.46 31.24
C SER A 285 -19.99 -2.77 30.22
N VAL A 286 -18.78 -3.29 30.01
CA VAL A 286 -17.85 -2.79 28.98
C VAL A 286 -18.45 -2.94 27.58
N MET A 287 -19.00 -4.11 27.25
CA MET A 287 -19.60 -4.35 25.92
C MET A 287 -20.78 -3.42 25.66
N GLU A 288 -21.68 -3.25 26.63
CA GLU A 288 -22.83 -2.36 26.50
C GLU A 288 -22.45 -0.89 26.28
N ILE A 289 -21.35 -0.44 26.88
CA ILE A 289 -20.81 0.91 26.66
C ILE A 289 -20.29 1.06 25.23
N VAL A 290 -19.54 0.06 24.74
CA VAL A 290 -18.99 0.06 23.37
C VAL A 290 -20.11 0.02 22.33
N GLU A 291 -21.16 -0.76 22.54
CA GLU A 291 -22.33 -0.83 21.66
C GLU A 291 -23.07 0.51 21.55
N ARG A 292 -23.06 1.32 22.62
CA ARG A 292 -23.58 2.70 22.59
C ARG A 292 -22.63 3.71 21.94
N GLY A 293 -21.48 3.27 21.41
CA GLY A 293 -20.47 4.14 20.78
C GLY A 293 -19.67 4.98 21.77
N GLN A 294 -19.73 4.67 23.07
CA GLN A 294 -19.02 5.38 24.12
C GLN A 294 -17.67 4.74 24.44
N VAL A 295 -16.77 5.48 25.09
CA VAL A 295 -15.47 4.96 25.54
C VAL A 295 -15.60 4.40 26.97
N PRO A 296 -15.30 3.11 27.22
CA PRO A 296 -15.28 2.57 28.59
C PRO A 296 -14.13 3.16 29.41
N VAL A 297 -14.47 3.86 30.49
CA VAL A 297 -13.51 4.45 31.42
C VAL A 297 -13.59 3.73 32.76
N HIS A 298 -12.44 3.32 33.27
CA HIS A 298 -12.31 2.61 34.53
C HIS A 298 -11.91 3.56 35.65
N ARG A 299 -12.53 3.40 36.82
CA ARG A 299 -12.20 4.13 38.05
C ARG A 299 -12.09 3.15 39.20
N TRP A 300 -11.00 3.25 39.95
CA TRP A 300 -10.82 2.50 41.18
C TRP A 300 -11.71 3.06 42.30
N ASP A 301 -12.51 2.19 42.94
CA ASP A 301 -13.20 2.48 44.19
C ASP A 301 -12.38 1.92 45.36
N PRO A 302 -11.70 2.77 46.15
CA PRO A 302 -10.82 2.30 47.21
C PRO A 302 -11.55 1.70 48.41
N VAL A 303 -12.83 2.03 48.60
CA VAL A 303 -13.63 1.54 49.73
C VAL A 303 -14.17 0.16 49.41
N ALA A 304 -14.84 0.02 48.27
CA ALA A 304 -15.37 -1.26 47.82
C ALA A 304 -14.29 -2.19 47.26
N ARG A 305 -13.08 -1.66 46.98
CA ARG A 305 -11.95 -2.36 46.37
C ARG A 305 -12.33 -3.02 45.03
N VAL A 306 -13.12 -2.31 44.22
CA VAL A 306 -13.57 -2.76 42.90
C VAL A 306 -13.25 -1.73 41.82
N LEU A 307 -13.09 -2.22 40.60
CA LEU A 307 -12.99 -1.37 39.42
C LEU A 307 -14.40 -1.08 38.90
N LYS A 308 -14.79 0.18 38.90
CA LYS A 308 -16.06 0.64 38.31
C LYS A 308 -15.82 1.08 36.88
N VAL A 309 -16.73 0.75 35.98
CA VAL A 309 -16.69 1.18 34.58
C VAL A 309 -17.85 2.14 34.30
N LYS A 310 -17.58 3.18 33.50
CA LYS A 310 -18.61 4.11 33.01
C LYS A 310 -18.30 4.49 31.57
N GLY A 311 -19.33 4.73 30.77
CA GLY A 311 -19.17 5.30 29.42
C GLY A 311 -18.78 6.77 29.48
N ALA A 312 -17.83 7.16 28.63
CA ALA A 312 -17.48 8.54 28.37
C ALA A 312 -17.81 8.96 26.94
N ASP A 313 -18.41 10.13 26.81
CA ASP A 313 -18.75 10.75 25.53
C ASP A 313 -17.60 11.63 25.04
N MET A 314 -17.21 11.42 23.78
CA MET A 314 -16.20 12.23 23.10
C MET A 314 -16.84 13.51 22.58
N LEU A 315 -16.75 14.60 23.36
CA LEU A 315 -17.32 15.89 22.99
C LEU A 315 -16.53 16.56 21.84
N ARG A 316 -15.20 16.45 21.88
CA ARG A 316 -14.27 16.88 20.82
C ARG A 316 -12.88 16.28 21.06
N ARG A 317 -11.97 16.42 20.09
CA ARG A 317 -10.57 15.97 20.26
C ARG A 317 -9.97 16.57 21.55
N GLY A 318 -9.50 15.70 22.44
CA GLY A 318 -8.89 16.08 23.72
C GLY A 318 -9.88 16.47 24.83
N LYS A 319 -11.20 16.33 24.65
CA LYS A 319 -12.20 16.59 25.70
C LYS A 319 -13.29 15.52 25.69
N ALA A 320 -13.46 14.86 26.83
CA ALA A 320 -14.47 13.85 27.05
C ALA A 320 -15.19 14.07 28.39
N GLU A 321 -16.38 13.50 28.52
CA GLU A 321 -17.17 13.52 29.75
C GLU A 321 -17.62 12.11 30.14
N PRO A 322 -17.20 11.57 31.30
CA PRO A 322 -16.23 12.15 32.23
C PRO A 322 -14.82 12.26 31.62
N SER A 323 -14.01 13.18 32.14
CA SER A 323 -12.60 13.28 31.75
C SER A 323 -11.81 12.05 32.19
N TYR A 324 -10.90 11.59 31.35
CA TYR A 324 -10.05 10.43 31.63
C TYR A 324 -8.64 10.61 31.07
N ILE A 325 -7.71 9.76 31.53
CA ILE A 325 -6.38 9.61 30.96
C ILE A 325 -6.30 8.30 30.20
N VAL A 326 -5.50 8.26 29.14
CA VAL A 326 -5.21 7.02 28.40
C VAL A 326 -3.84 6.55 28.83
N LEU A 327 -3.77 5.31 29.34
CA LEU A 327 -2.52 4.62 29.55
C LEU A 327 -2.25 3.78 28.30
N SER A 328 -1.18 4.11 27.58
CA SER A 328 -0.69 3.31 26.47
C SER A 328 0.73 2.87 26.83
N HIS A 329 0.92 1.56 26.94
CA HIS A 329 2.11 0.89 27.48
C HIS A 329 2.27 1.08 29.00
N VAL A 330 2.24 -0.04 29.74
CA VAL A 330 2.54 -0.14 31.17
C VAL A 330 3.64 -1.16 31.35
#